data_AF-H8X9K9-F1
#
_entry.id   AF-H8X9K9-F1
#
_cell.length_a   1.000
_cell.length_b   1.000
_cell.length_c   1.000
_cell.angle_alpha   90.00
_cell.angle_beta   90.00
_cell.angle_gamma   90.00
#
_symmetry.space_group_name_H-M   'P 1'
#
loop_
_entity.id
_entity.type
_entity.pdbx_description
1 polymer ?
#
loop_
_entity_poly.entity_id
_entity_poly.type
_entity_poly.pdbx_seq_one_letter_code
_entity_poly.pdbx_strand_id
1 'polypeptide(L)'
;MIIYGFCNKEYTKKVFGLSLLTFGRILLVATTCSVKHFFETCRAKNFAIEKLIDIASHLMLPSVGSRKSLLRFASTAAKNTSILLRAQLDLNDVVLRSPEYKESITRRQLSKNLIEDVDFIVKNRPIQSQTYTKINALKRERTELAEKIQKKEPNLDEVKARLSEIKSEIKPLEKYVKELQEEIYSKAEALPNLLDPAVPASEIKEELVQYINTSAEEVGKYVGPDTSKDHKIIGERFGLFDFETASRISGPSWYYLLGDGALLEQALVQYALSKARRHGYKMVIPPSIVRSEVVHACGFKPNDQNNEKQIYQIEDEPRSLTGTAEIPLGALHSSTIFPSNTKFPIKYSGVSRSYRAEAGASGKDTKGLYRVHEFTKVELFHFTTLERARDELESVKNFQLEIIEELDLKARLLNMPTSDLGAPAMKKYDIEAWMPGRGSWGELTSCSNCGDYQSRRLGIRFNGKGDKVAHVATLNGTCMAVPRVIVAIIEQNYDQENDVIRIPKVLVPFMDGRNVISKIE
;
A
#
# COMPACT_ATOMS: atom_id res chain seq x y z
N MET A 1 31.35 3.10 54.49
CA MET A 1 30.69 4.40 54.27
C MET A 1 29.40 4.11 53.49
N ILE A 2 28.16 4.39 53.94
CA ILE A 2 27.64 5.18 55.09
C ILE A 2 28.13 6.65 55.01
N ILE A 3 27.35 7.74 54.98
CA ILE A 3 26.01 8.14 55.53
C ILE A 3 25.07 8.57 54.36
N TYR A 4 23.72 8.46 54.30
CA TYR A 4 22.59 8.13 55.20
C TYR A 4 21.74 9.33 55.73
N GLY A 5 20.63 9.68 55.05
CA GLY A 5 19.59 10.63 55.52
C GLY A 5 18.57 11.02 54.41
N PHE A 6 17.29 11.33 54.68
CA PHE A 6 16.54 11.24 55.93
C PHE A 6 15.05 10.87 55.67
N CYS A 7 14.36 10.34 56.68
CA CYS A 7 12.97 9.90 56.61
C CYS A 7 12.02 10.97 57.17
N ASN A 8 10.73 10.94 56.81
CA ASN A 8 9.69 11.53 57.65
C ASN A 8 8.50 10.58 57.84
N LYS A 9 7.88 10.67 59.02
CA LYS A 9 6.74 9.87 59.50
C LYS A 9 5.47 10.75 59.37
N GLU A 10 4.27 10.43 59.88
CA GLU A 10 3.72 9.32 60.66
C GLU A 10 2.20 9.33 60.48
N TYR A 11 1.50 8.19 60.59
CA TYR A 11 0.16 8.10 61.21
C TYR A 11 -0.18 6.64 61.49
N THR A 12 -0.86 6.36 62.62
CA THR A 12 -1.10 4.97 63.08
C THR A 12 -2.48 4.74 63.71
N LYS A 13 -2.85 3.45 63.78
CA LYS A 13 -3.96 2.82 64.54
C LYS A 13 -5.35 2.92 63.88
N LYS A 14 -6.24 1.91 63.99
CA LYS A 14 -6.27 0.73 64.90
C LYS A 14 -7.10 -0.42 64.26
N VAL A 15 -6.67 -1.69 64.43
CA VAL A 15 -7.48 -2.93 64.65
C VAL A 15 -8.68 -3.21 63.68
N PHE A 16 -8.82 -4.33 62.94
CA PHE A 16 -8.23 -5.69 62.88
C PHE A 16 -7.71 -6.01 61.45
N GLY A 17 -7.19 -7.19 61.07
CA GLY A 17 -6.78 -8.41 61.80
C GLY A 17 -7.11 -9.73 61.04
N LEU A 18 -6.11 -10.62 60.91
CA LEU A 18 -6.07 -11.90 60.13
C LEU A 18 -6.32 -11.82 58.61
N SER A 19 -5.67 -12.62 57.74
CA SER A 19 -4.33 -13.25 57.79
C SER A 19 -3.98 -13.87 56.42
N LEU A 20 -2.95 -13.39 55.70
CA LEU A 20 -2.36 -14.13 54.56
C LEU A 20 -0.98 -13.60 54.11
N LEU A 21 0.01 -13.64 55.00
CA LEU A 21 1.42 -13.69 54.55
C LEU A 21 1.77 -15.15 54.21
N THR A 22 2.24 -15.39 52.98
CA THR A 22 3.43 -16.20 52.59
C THR A 22 3.44 -16.42 51.07
N PHE A 23 3.27 -15.36 50.27
CA PHE A 23 3.50 -15.39 48.81
C PHE A 23 4.00 -14.00 48.35
N GLY A 24 5.21 -13.65 48.79
CA GLY A 24 5.76 -12.30 48.60
C GLY A 24 7.29 -12.20 48.65
N ARG A 25 8.00 -13.31 48.46
CA ARG A 25 9.48 -13.38 48.34
C ARG A 25 9.89 -14.65 47.59
N ILE A 26 9.98 -14.51 46.27
CA ILE A 26 10.80 -15.24 45.25
C ILE A 26 10.20 -14.81 43.90
N LEU A 27 10.54 -13.59 43.45
CA LEU A 27 10.29 -13.14 42.08
C LEU A 27 11.24 -12.00 41.68
N LEU A 28 12.54 -12.22 41.92
CA LEU A 28 13.62 -11.48 41.28
C LEU A 28 14.81 -12.45 41.14
N VAL A 29 15.60 -12.30 40.08
CA VAL A 29 16.72 -13.19 39.70
C VAL A 29 16.30 -14.62 39.29
N ALA A 30 15.97 -14.79 38.00
CA ALA A 30 16.35 -15.95 37.17
C ALA A 30 15.81 -15.80 35.74
N THR A 31 16.54 -15.12 34.86
CA THR A 31 16.38 -15.29 33.41
C THR A 31 16.93 -16.64 32.96
N THR A 32 16.55 -17.08 31.75
CA THR A 32 17.17 -18.21 31.00
C THR A 32 17.25 -19.56 31.71
N CYS A 33 16.19 -20.38 31.58
CA CYS A 33 16.36 -21.83 31.43
C CYS A 33 15.26 -22.40 30.51
N SER A 34 15.55 -23.50 29.80
CA SER A 34 14.67 -24.04 28.76
C SER A 34 13.56 -24.92 29.31
N VAL A 35 12.33 -24.73 28.79
CA VAL A 35 11.13 -25.55 29.08
C VAL A 35 11.41 -27.06 28.91
N LYS A 36 12.34 -27.42 28.03
CA LYS A 36 12.73 -28.81 27.74
C LYS A 36 13.25 -29.55 28.99
N HIS A 37 14.00 -28.86 29.86
CA HIS A 37 14.65 -29.49 31.01
C HIS A 37 13.69 -29.76 32.19
N PHE A 38 12.59 -29.00 32.28
CA PHE A 38 11.52 -29.24 33.24
C PHE A 38 10.81 -30.58 32.96
N PHE A 39 10.51 -30.87 31.69
CA PHE A 39 9.91 -32.14 31.27
C PHE A 39 10.83 -33.35 31.46
N GLU A 40 12.13 -33.20 31.26
CA GLU A 40 13.12 -34.25 31.56
C GLU A 40 13.15 -34.56 33.07
N THR A 41 13.14 -33.53 33.92
CA THR A 41 13.13 -33.68 35.39
C THR A 41 11.85 -34.37 35.89
N CYS A 42 10.68 -34.03 35.34
CA CYS A 42 9.41 -34.68 35.69
C CYS A 42 9.35 -36.16 35.28
N ARG A 43 10.15 -36.60 34.29
CA ARG A 43 10.20 -38.00 33.84
C ARG A 43 11.01 -38.92 34.75
N ALA A 44 11.77 -38.36 35.70
CA ALA A 44 12.67 -39.09 36.60
C ALA A 44 12.06 -39.48 37.96
N LYS A 45 10.80 -39.13 38.24
CA LYS A 45 10.11 -39.45 39.51
C LYS A 45 8.68 -39.90 39.26
N ASN A 46 8.44 -41.21 39.34
CA ASN A 46 7.11 -41.82 39.20
C ASN A 46 6.14 -41.29 40.27
N PHE A 47 5.27 -40.36 39.89
CA PHE A 47 4.12 -39.90 40.69
C PHE A 47 2.83 -40.13 39.88
N ALA A 48 1.80 -40.66 40.55
CA ALA A 48 0.59 -41.15 39.89
C ALA A 48 -0.25 -40.02 39.25
N ILE A 49 -0.37 -40.04 37.92
CA ILE A 49 -1.12 -39.06 37.14
C ILE A 49 -2.60 -39.45 37.11
N GLU A 50 -3.33 -39.21 38.19
CA GLU A 50 -4.78 -39.48 38.21
C GLU A 50 -5.62 -38.52 39.09
N LYS A 51 -5.01 -37.67 39.93
CA LYS A 51 -5.73 -36.70 40.80
C LYS A 51 -5.49 -35.21 40.52
N LEU A 52 -4.85 -34.88 39.40
CA LEU A 52 -4.64 -33.47 38.97
C LEU A 52 -5.59 -33.02 37.85
N ILE A 53 -6.33 -33.93 37.23
CA ILE A 53 -7.28 -33.61 36.15
C ILE A 53 -8.55 -32.95 36.71
N ASP A 54 -9.00 -33.39 37.90
CA ASP A 54 -10.32 -33.07 38.46
C ASP A 54 -10.42 -31.69 39.15
N ILE A 55 -9.29 -31.01 39.33
CA ILE A 55 -9.23 -29.64 39.91
C ILE A 55 -9.07 -28.58 38.80
N ALA A 56 -8.53 -28.96 37.64
CA ALA A 56 -8.37 -28.07 36.49
C ALA A 56 -9.70 -27.75 35.78
N SER A 57 -10.74 -28.54 36.03
CA SER A 57 -12.08 -28.46 35.39
C SER A 57 -12.99 -27.35 35.94
N HIS A 58 -12.60 -26.63 37.00
CA HIS A 58 -13.41 -25.59 37.65
C HIS A 58 -12.75 -24.20 37.73
N LEU A 59 -11.56 -24.00 37.16
CA LEU A 59 -10.91 -22.68 37.04
C LEU A 59 -10.65 -22.32 35.58
N MET A 60 -11.69 -21.80 34.92
CA MET A 60 -11.67 -21.33 33.54
C MET A 60 -10.80 -20.06 33.37
N LEU A 61 -9.49 -20.26 33.23
CA LEU A 61 -8.58 -19.30 32.58
C LEU A 61 -8.11 -19.90 31.25
N PRO A 62 -8.27 -19.21 30.10
CA PRO A 62 -7.96 -19.78 28.79
C PRO A 62 -6.45 -19.96 28.62
N SER A 63 -5.99 -21.23 28.61
CA SER A 63 -4.60 -21.57 28.43
C SER A 63 -4.12 -21.33 26.99
N VAL A 64 -2.85 -20.91 26.85
CA VAL A 64 -2.22 -20.62 25.55
C VAL A 64 -1.86 -21.92 24.84
N GLY A 65 -2.86 -22.56 24.24
CA GLY A 65 -2.70 -23.73 23.39
C GLY A 65 -2.20 -23.37 21.99
N SER A 66 -1.17 -24.07 21.52
CA SER A 66 -0.51 -23.94 20.21
C SER A 66 -1.48 -23.67 19.05
N ARG A 67 -1.65 -22.40 18.67
CA ARG A 67 -2.29 -22.03 17.42
C ARG A 67 -1.31 -22.24 16.28
N LYS A 68 -1.44 -23.35 15.55
CA LYS A 68 -1.00 -23.36 14.15
C LYS A 68 -1.72 -22.22 13.44
N SER A 69 -0.97 -21.18 13.06
CA SER A 69 -1.49 -19.95 12.46
C SER A 69 -1.92 -20.19 11.01
N LEU A 70 -3.02 -20.94 10.86
CA LEU A 70 -3.88 -20.86 9.68
C LEU A 70 -4.55 -19.48 9.67
N LEU A 71 -3.74 -18.47 9.32
CA LEU A 71 -4.15 -17.17 8.82
C LEU A 71 -4.83 -17.40 7.46
N ARG A 72 -6.03 -17.99 7.52
CA ARG A 72 -7.06 -17.66 6.54
C ARG A 72 -7.19 -16.14 6.61
N PHE A 73 -6.83 -15.46 5.52
CA PHE A 73 -7.23 -14.08 5.27
C PHE A 73 -8.75 -14.07 5.06
N ALA A 74 -9.48 -14.28 6.16
CA ALA A 74 -10.91 -14.04 6.23
C ALA A 74 -11.12 -12.56 5.88
N SER A 75 -12.03 -12.29 4.95
CA SER A 75 -12.31 -10.94 4.51
C SER A 75 -12.65 -10.06 5.71
N THR A 76 -11.86 -9.02 5.92
CA THR A 76 -12.22 -7.89 6.79
C THR A 76 -13.29 -7.06 6.08
N ALA A 77 -14.46 -7.67 5.82
CA ALA A 77 -15.61 -7.04 5.19
C ALA A 77 -15.92 -5.74 5.94
N ALA A 78 -15.73 -4.62 5.24
CA ALA A 78 -15.22 -3.42 5.87
C ALA A 78 -16.19 -2.81 6.90
N LYS A 79 -15.79 -2.87 8.17
CA LYS A 79 -16.29 -1.99 9.23
C LYS A 79 -15.33 -0.81 9.35
N ASN A 80 -15.84 0.32 9.83
CA ASN A 80 -14.97 1.43 10.23
C ASN A 80 -13.93 0.93 11.25
N THR A 81 -12.67 1.29 11.04
CA THR A 81 -11.57 1.00 11.96
C THR A 81 -11.38 2.18 12.92
N SER A 82 -10.26 2.21 13.64
CA SER A 82 -9.86 3.36 14.44
C SER A 82 -9.44 4.59 13.61
N ILE A 83 -9.23 4.45 12.28
CA ILE A 83 -8.59 5.47 11.43
C ILE A 83 -9.31 5.64 10.08
N LEU A 84 -9.73 4.53 9.44
CA LEU A 84 -10.43 4.56 8.16
C LEU A 84 -11.92 4.25 8.34
N LEU A 85 -12.76 5.03 7.67
CA LEU A 85 -14.15 4.67 7.42
C LEU A 85 -14.21 3.54 6.38
N ARG A 86 -15.32 2.79 6.36
CA ARG A 86 -15.67 1.91 5.23
C ARG A 86 -15.61 2.69 3.91
N ALA A 87 -15.04 2.09 2.86
CA ALA A 87 -14.84 2.77 1.58
C ALA A 87 -16.18 3.21 0.96
N GLN A 88 -16.18 4.39 0.34
CA GLN A 88 -17.37 5.05 -0.17
C GLN A 88 -17.56 4.74 -1.67
N LEU A 89 -17.70 3.44 -1.95
CA LEU A 89 -17.87 2.87 -3.29
C LEU A 89 -19.24 3.24 -3.88
N ASP A 90 -19.29 3.62 -5.15
CA ASP A 90 -20.56 3.92 -5.82
C ASP A 90 -21.20 2.65 -6.40
N LEU A 91 -22.01 1.98 -5.58
CA LEU A 91 -22.75 0.79 -5.98
C LEU A 91 -23.83 1.06 -7.04
N ASN A 92 -24.12 2.32 -7.38
CA ASN A 92 -25.07 2.65 -8.44
C ASN A 92 -24.32 2.85 -9.77
N ASP A 93 -23.14 3.48 -9.76
CA ASP A 93 -22.23 3.55 -10.91
C ASP A 93 -21.83 2.14 -11.40
N VAL A 94 -21.47 1.23 -10.49
CA VAL A 94 -21.15 -0.18 -10.82
C VAL A 94 -22.31 -0.89 -11.54
N VAL A 95 -23.57 -0.57 -11.22
CA VAL A 95 -24.73 -1.15 -11.92
C VAL A 95 -24.92 -0.49 -13.28
N LEU A 96 -24.94 0.86 -13.31
CA LEU A 96 -25.16 1.66 -14.51
C LEU A 96 -24.11 1.41 -15.60
N ARG A 97 -22.84 1.28 -15.20
CA ARG A 97 -21.65 1.13 -16.05
C ARG A 97 -21.08 -0.28 -15.97
N SER A 98 -21.92 -1.26 -15.62
CA SER A 98 -21.54 -2.66 -15.56
C SER A 98 -20.86 -3.20 -16.84
N PRO A 99 -21.17 -2.75 -18.08
CA PRO A 99 -20.38 -3.13 -19.26
C PRO A 99 -18.92 -2.63 -19.20
N GLU A 100 -18.70 -1.38 -18.79
CA GLU A 100 -17.36 -0.77 -18.68
C GLU A 100 -16.52 -1.44 -17.58
N TYR A 101 -17.14 -1.84 -16.46
CA TYR A 101 -16.47 -2.63 -15.43
C TYR A 101 -16.03 -4.00 -15.96
N LYS A 102 -16.88 -4.69 -16.73
CA LYS A 102 -16.53 -5.98 -17.35
C LYS A 102 -15.46 -5.84 -18.43
N GLU A 103 -15.50 -4.78 -19.23
CA GLU A 103 -14.44 -4.47 -20.20
C GLU A 103 -13.11 -4.21 -19.47
N SER A 104 -13.11 -3.39 -18.42
CA SER A 104 -11.94 -3.11 -17.59
C SER A 104 -11.34 -4.38 -16.99
N ILE A 105 -12.16 -5.27 -16.41
CA ILE A 105 -11.72 -6.56 -15.87
C ILE A 105 -11.09 -7.44 -16.97
N THR A 106 -11.73 -7.52 -18.14
CA THR A 106 -11.28 -8.36 -19.27
C THR A 106 -9.96 -7.85 -19.84
N ARG A 107 -9.87 -6.56 -20.15
CA ARG A 107 -8.68 -5.93 -20.75
C ARG A 107 -7.49 -5.84 -19.79
N ARG A 108 -7.73 -5.82 -18.47
CA ARG A 108 -6.69 -5.99 -17.43
C ARG A 108 -6.26 -7.46 -17.23
N GLN A 109 -6.86 -8.39 -17.98
CA GLN A 109 -6.61 -9.84 -17.91
C GLN A 109 -6.82 -10.45 -16.51
N LEU A 110 -7.74 -9.87 -15.73
CA LEU A 110 -8.06 -10.30 -14.38
C LEU A 110 -9.02 -11.50 -14.37
N SER A 111 -9.11 -12.18 -13.22
CA SER A 111 -9.95 -13.38 -13.06
C SER A 111 -11.41 -13.15 -13.43
N LYS A 112 -11.99 -14.09 -14.19
CA LYS A 112 -13.40 -14.09 -14.61
C LYS A 112 -14.38 -14.04 -13.45
N ASN A 113 -13.99 -14.47 -12.26
CA ASN A 113 -14.79 -14.36 -11.04
C ASN A 113 -15.19 -12.89 -10.75
N LEU A 114 -14.38 -11.90 -11.15
CA LEU A 114 -14.75 -10.48 -11.01
C LEU A 114 -15.88 -10.06 -11.96
N ILE A 115 -16.04 -10.73 -13.11
CA ILE A 115 -17.17 -10.53 -14.03
C ILE A 115 -18.46 -11.06 -13.38
N GLU A 116 -18.38 -12.25 -12.78
CA GLU A 116 -19.46 -12.86 -11.99
C GLU A 116 -19.83 -12.01 -10.77
N ASP A 117 -18.84 -11.35 -10.14
CA ASP A 117 -19.06 -10.39 -9.05
C ASP A 117 -19.80 -9.13 -9.52
N VAL A 118 -19.50 -8.60 -10.72
CA VAL A 118 -20.29 -7.50 -11.32
C VAL A 118 -21.73 -7.95 -11.60
N ASP A 119 -21.93 -9.15 -12.18
CA ASP A 119 -23.27 -9.70 -12.41
C ASP A 119 -24.05 -9.94 -11.11
N PHE A 120 -23.37 -10.38 -10.05
CA PHE A 120 -23.96 -10.49 -8.72
C PHE A 120 -24.41 -9.13 -8.19
N ILE A 121 -23.59 -8.08 -8.32
CA ILE A 121 -23.95 -6.72 -7.88
C ILE A 121 -25.15 -6.20 -8.68
N VAL A 122 -25.13 -6.30 -10.01
CA VAL A 122 -26.23 -5.91 -10.90
C VAL A 122 -27.55 -6.60 -10.53
N LYS A 123 -27.51 -7.92 -10.29
CA LYS A 123 -28.68 -8.72 -9.91
C LYS A 123 -29.22 -8.37 -8.52
N ASN A 124 -28.33 -8.22 -7.54
CA ASN A 124 -28.74 -8.15 -6.13
C ASN A 124 -28.95 -6.72 -5.60
N ARG A 125 -28.34 -5.70 -6.22
CA ARG A 125 -28.53 -4.29 -5.80
C ARG A 125 -30.00 -3.81 -5.89
N PRO A 126 -30.79 -4.17 -6.92
CA PRO A 126 -32.25 -3.93 -6.92
C PRO A 126 -32.99 -4.69 -5.82
N ILE A 127 -32.65 -5.98 -5.60
CA ILE A 127 -33.27 -6.84 -4.58
C ILE A 127 -33.02 -6.27 -3.17
N GLN A 128 -31.80 -5.82 -2.89
CA GLN A 128 -31.43 -5.13 -1.66
C GLN A 128 -32.28 -3.86 -1.45
N SER A 129 -32.46 -3.04 -2.48
CA SER A 129 -33.26 -1.81 -2.44
C SER A 129 -34.76 -2.08 -2.19
N GLN A 130 -35.33 -3.07 -2.89
CA GLN A 130 -36.70 -3.53 -2.68
C GLN A 130 -36.90 -4.11 -1.26
N THR A 131 -35.92 -4.87 -0.76
CA THR A 131 -35.94 -5.42 0.60
C THR A 131 -35.91 -4.31 1.66
N TYR A 132 -35.08 -3.28 1.48
CA TYR A 132 -35.09 -2.10 2.36
C TYR A 132 -36.43 -1.36 2.33
N THR A 133 -37.04 -1.21 1.15
CA THR A 133 -38.38 -0.62 1.01
C THR A 133 -39.44 -1.45 1.76
N LYS A 134 -39.43 -2.78 1.65
CA LYS A 134 -40.33 -3.66 2.42
C LYS A 134 -40.12 -3.53 3.92
N ILE A 135 -38.86 -3.53 4.40
CA ILE A 135 -38.53 -3.37 5.82
C ILE A 135 -39.03 -2.01 6.35
N ASN A 136 -38.88 -0.94 5.57
CA ASN A 136 -39.32 0.40 5.97
C ASN A 136 -40.85 0.52 5.98
N ALA A 137 -41.55 -0.10 5.02
CA ALA A 137 -43.01 -0.20 5.03
C ALA A 137 -43.53 -0.96 6.27
N LEU A 138 -42.96 -2.13 6.58
CA LEU A 138 -43.29 -2.90 7.77
C LEU A 138 -42.98 -2.14 9.08
N LYS A 139 -41.88 -1.37 9.14
CA LYS A 139 -41.56 -0.51 10.30
C LYS A 139 -42.54 0.64 10.47
N ARG A 140 -43.04 1.21 9.37
CA ARG A 140 -44.10 2.22 9.38
C ARG A 140 -45.42 1.62 9.86
N GLU A 141 -45.87 0.51 9.26
CA GLU A 141 -47.08 -0.24 9.64
C GLU A 141 -47.05 -0.56 11.15
N ARG A 142 -45.94 -1.10 11.65
CA ARG A 142 -45.73 -1.39 13.08
C ARG A 142 -45.88 -0.17 13.99
N THR A 143 -45.54 1.02 13.49
CA THR A 143 -45.61 2.28 14.27
C THR A 143 -47.04 2.82 14.28
N GLU A 144 -47.69 2.83 13.12
CA GLU A 144 -49.10 3.20 12.98
C GLU A 144 -50.01 2.28 13.83
N LEU A 145 -49.77 0.96 13.82
CA LEU A 145 -50.48 -0.01 14.66
C LEU A 145 -50.18 0.14 16.17
N ALA A 146 -48.98 0.57 16.55
CA ALA A 146 -48.66 0.84 17.96
C ALA A 146 -49.42 2.07 18.49
N GLU A 147 -49.60 3.10 17.67
CA GLU A 147 -50.45 4.25 18.02
C GLU A 147 -51.91 3.84 18.24
N LYS A 148 -52.45 2.91 17.44
CA LYS A 148 -53.84 2.42 17.61
C LYS A 148 -54.08 1.79 18.98
N ILE A 149 -53.10 1.01 19.46
CA ILE A 149 -53.13 0.44 20.83
C ILE A 149 -53.11 1.56 21.88
N GLN A 150 -52.26 2.58 21.70
CA GLN A 150 -52.18 3.72 22.62
C GLN A 150 -53.48 4.55 22.64
N LYS A 151 -54.13 4.71 21.48
CA LYS A 151 -55.42 5.39 21.30
C LYS A 151 -56.64 4.57 21.76
N LYS A 152 -56.44 3.28 22.11
CA LYS A 152 -57.49 2.32 22.48
C LYS A 152 -58.58 2.17 21.40
N GLU A 153 -58.18 2.15 20.13
CA GLU A 153 -59.08 1.82 19.01
C GLU A 153 -59.68 0.41 19.17
N PRO A 154 -60.86 0.11 18.58
CA PRO A 154 -61.41 -1.25 18.51
C PRO A 154 -60.48 -2.22 17.76
N ASN A 155 -60.79 -3.53 17.85
CA ASN A 155 -60.01 -4.64 17.27
C ASN A 155 -58.58 -4.79 17.82
N LEU A 156 -58.35 -4.46 19.10
CA LEU A 156 -57.01 -4.53 19.73
C LEU A 156 -56.30 -5.89 19.59
N ASP A 157 -57.02 -7.01 19.53
CA ASP A 157 -56.40 -8.35 19.43
C ASP A 157 -55.95 -8.70 18.00
N GLU A 158 -56.66 -8.22 16.98
CA GLU A 158 -56.23 -8.25 15.58
C GLU A 158 -54.96 -7.41 15.39
N VAL A 159 -54.93 -6.21 15.99
CA VAL A 159 -53.75 -5.32 15.98
C VAL A 159 -52.55 -5.98 16.69
N LYS A 160 -52.74 -6.66 17.82
CA LYS A 160 -51.68 -7.44 18.50
C LYS A 160 -51.18 -8.60 17.64
N ALA A 161 -52.07 -9.33 16.97
CA ALA A 161 -51.71 -10.44 16.08
C ALA A 161 -50.82 -9.92 14.93
N ARG A 162 -51.27 -8.90 14.20
CA ARG A 162 -50.51 -8.30 13.10
C ARG A 162 -49.17 -7.70 13.56
N LEU A 163 -49.09 -7.09 14.74
CA LEU A 163 -47.81 -6.65 15.32
C LEU A 163 -46.84 -7.81 15.62
N SER A 164 -47.36 -9.00 15.94
CA SER A 164 -46.55 -10.22 16.13
C SER A 164 -46.03 -10.75 14.79
N GLU A 165 -46.86 -10.76 13.74
CA GLU A 165 -46.48 -11.10 12.37
C GLU A 165 -45.41 -10.15 11.82
N ILE A 166 -45.61 -8.82 11.91
CA ILE A 166 -44.62 -7.84 11.45
C ILE A 166 -43.27 -8.05 12.17
N LYS A 167 -43.30 -8.43 13.44
CA LYS A 167 -42.10 -8.76 14.22
C LYS A 167 -41.42 -10.06 13.80
N SER A 168 -42.15 -11.02 13.22
CA SER A 168 -41.59 -12.24 12.61
C SER A 168 -41.15 -12.03 11.16
N GLU A 169 -41.79 -11.13 10.39
CA GLU A 169 -41.39 -10.71 9.03
C GLU A 169 -40.10 -9.87 9.03
N ILE A 170 -40.00 -8.85 9.90
CA ILE A 170 -38.89 -7.89 9.88
C ILE A 170 -37.54 -8.57 10.17
N LYS A 171 -37.46 -9.44 11.17
CA LYS A 171 -36.19 -10.06 11.62
C LYS A 171 -35.41 -10.81 10.50
N PRO A 172 -36.01 -11.76 9.75
CA PRO A 172 -35.30 -12.45 8.68
C PRO A 172 -34.95 -11.52 7.52
N LEU A 173 -35.80 -10.52 7.21
CA LEU A 173 -35.50 -9.52 6.18
C LEU A 173 -34.32 -8.63 6.57
N GLU A 174 -34.25 -8.17 7.83
CA GLU A 174 -33.12 -7.40 8.37
C GLU A 174 -31.81 -8.20 8.41
N LYS A 175 -31.89 -9.51 8.69
CA LYS A 175 -30.74 -10.41 8.58
C LYS A 175 -30.29 -10.53 7.12
N TYR A 176 -31.21 -10.90 6.22
CA TYR A 176 -30.93 -11.13 4.80
C TYR A 176 -30.37 -9.89 4.11
N VAL A 177 -30.98 -8.70 4.27
CA VAL A 177 -30.51 -7.48 3.60
C VAL A 177 -29.12 -7.05 4.09
N LYS A 178 -28.76 -7.37 5.34
CA LYS A 178 -27.44 -7.12 5.91
C LYS A 178 -26.40 -8.08 5.35
N GLU A 179 -26.69 -9.38 5.32
CA GLU A 179 -25.78 -10.38 4.73
C GLU A 179 -25.55 -10.10 3.25
N LEU A 180 -26.62 -9.77 2.51
CA LEU A 180 -26.56 -9.35 1.11
C LEU A 180 -25.78 -8.05 0.91
N GLN A 181 -25.89 -7.08 1.83
CA GLN A 181 -25.10 -5.83 1.76
C GLN A 181 -23.60 -6.10 1.92
N GLU A 182 -23.20 -6.93 2.88
CA GLU A 182 -21.79 -7.26 3.09
C GLU A 182 -21.21 -8.02 1.88
N GLU A 183 -21.99 -8.91 1.25
CA GLU A 183 -21.57 -9.62 0.04
C GLU A 183 -21.46 -8.69 -1.18
N ILE A 184 -22.51 -7.90 -1.50
CA ILE A 184 -22.48 -6.89 -2.59
C ILE A 184 -21.26 -5.98 -2.43
N TYR A 185 -21.01 -5.49 -1.22
CA TYR A 185 -19.91 -4.58 -0.95
C TYR A 185 -18.54 -5.28 -1.05
N SER A 186 -18.37 -6.49 -0.49
CA SER A 186 -17.09 -7.21 -0.54
C SER A 186 -16.68 -7.55 -1.98
N LYS A 187 -17.67 -7.77 -2.86
CA LYS A 187 -17.49 -7.94 -4.30
C LYS A 187 -17.09 -6.61 -4.97
N ALA A 188 -17.81 -5.52 -4.67
CA ALA A 188 -17.52 -4.19 -5.20
C ALA A 188 -16.12 -3.66 -4.79
N GLU A 189 -15.65 -3.99 -3.59
CA GLU A 189 -14.34 -3.57 -3.06
C GLU A 189 -13.16 -4.23 -3.80
N ALA A 190 -13.38 -5.42 -4.38
CA ALA A 190 -12.39 -6.18 -5.15
C ALA A 190 -12.28 -5.74 -6.62
N LEU A 191 -13.23 -4.95 -7.14
CA LEU A 191 -13.24 -4.49 -8.53
C LEU A 191 -12.07 -3.51 -8.79
N PRO A 192 -11.44 -3.57 -9.98
CA PRO A 192 -10.46 -2.58 -10.41
C PRO A 192 -11.15 -1.23 -10.71
N ASN A 193 -10.34 -0.19 -10.91
CA ASN A 193 -10.82 1.06 -11.47
C ASN A 193 -11.26 0.89 -12.95
N LEU A 194 -12.02 1.83 -13.47
CA LEU A 194 -12.36 1.89 -14.89
C LEU A 194 -11.15 2.37 -15.73
N LEU A 195 -11.18 2.09 -17.02
CA LEU A 195 -10.13 2.49 -17.97
C LEU A 195 -10.38 3.92 -18.47
N ASP A 196 -9.30 4.64 -18.77
CA ASP A 196 -9.40 5.84 -19.60
C ASP A 196 -9.49 5.45 -21.09
N PRO A 197 -10.31 6.10 -21.93
CA PRO A 197 -10.39 5.79 -23.36
C PRO A 197 -9.08 5.96 -24.13
N ALA A 198 -8.10 6.68 -23.60
CA ALA A 198 -6.78 6.89 -24.22
C ALA A 198 -5.67 5.94 -23.69
N VAL A 199 -6.03 4.78 -23.12
CA VAL A 199 -5.11 3.65 -22.93
C VAL A 199 -4.94 2.86 -24.25
N PRO A 200 -3.84 2.12 -24.46
CA PRO A 200 -3.61 1.38 -25.70
C PRO A 200 -4.73 0.39 -26.03
N ALA A 201 -4.99 0.20 -27.33
CA ALA A 201 -5.95 -0.78 -27.83
C ALA A 201 -5.49 -2.24 -27.61
N SER A 202 -4.18 -2.46 -27.48
CA SER A 202 -3.64 -3.77 -27.08
C SER A 202 -3.72 -3.95 -25.57
N GLU A 203 -4.14 -5.13 -25.13
CA GLU A 203 -4.19 -5.46 -23.71
C GLU A 203 -2.80 -5.65 -23.08
N ILE A 204 -1.80 -6.03 -23.89
CA ILE A 204 -0.48 -6.51 -23.44
C ILE A 204 0.66 -5.61 -23.93
N LYS A 205 0.52 -4.97 -25.10
CA LYS A 205 1.61 -4.22 -25.74
C LYS A 205 1.50 -2.71 -25.50
N GLU A 206 2.59 -2.12 -25.02
CA GLU A 206 2.74 -0.69 -24.84
C GLU A 206 2.68 0.09 -26.16
N GLU A 207 2.25 1.35 -26.08
CA GLU A 207 2.32 2.31 -27.18
C GLU A 207 3.50 3.27 -26.94
N LEU A 208 4.45 3.28 -27.88
CA LEU A 208 5.57 4.22 -27.88
C LEU A 208 5.07 5.63 -28.23
N VAL A 209 5.22 6.57 -27.31
CA VAL A 209 4.78 7.96 -27.48
C VAL A 209 5.89 8.80 -28.11
N GLN A 210 7.11 8.76 -27.54
CA GLN A 210 8.29 9.44 -28.08
C GLN A 210 9.60 8.83 -27.56
N TYR A 211 10.71 9.12 -28.25
CA TYR A 211 12.06 8.95 -27.74
C TYR A 211 12.57 10.23 -27.06
N ILE A 212 13.56 10.10 -26.18
CA ILE A 212 14.14 11.16 -25.36
C ILE A 212 15.67 11.03 -25.46
N ASN A 213 16.37 12.12 -25.80
CA ASN A 213 17.82 12.17 -26.02
C ASN A 213 18.38 11.08 -26.98
N THR A 214 17.52 10.50 -27.83
CA THR A 214 17.85 9.47 -28.81
C THR A 214 16.83 9.46 -29.94
N SER A 215 17.19 8.85 -31.07
CA SER A 215 16.36 8.75 -32.27
C SER A 215 16.05 7.29 -32.62
N ALA A 216 15.03 7.07 -33.46
CA ALA A 216 14.71 5.73 -33.97
C ALA A 216 15.87 5.09 -34.74
N GLU A 217 16.74 5.90 -35.38
CA GLU A 217 17.93 5.42 -36.09
C GLU A 217 19.04 4.98 -35.12
N GLU A 218 19.25 5.70 -34.02
CA GLU A 218 20.18 5.29 -32.96
C GLU A 218 19.70 4.03 -32.25
N VAL A 219 18.40 3.95 -31.93
CA VAL A 219 17.78 2.76 -31.33
C VAL A 219 17.90 1.55 -32.27
N GLY A 220 17.86 1.76 -33.59
CA GLY A 220 18.15 0.72 -34.59
C GLY A 220 19.59 0.19 -34.58
N LYS A 221 20.52 0.86 -33.88
CA LYS A 221 21.92 0.44 -33.68
C LYS A 221 22.15 -0.23 -32.31
N TYR A 222 21.12 -0.31 -31.46
CA TYR A 222 21.21 -0.96 -30.15
C TYR A 222 21.25 -2.49 -30.33
N VAL A 223 22.47 -3.04 -30.27
CA VAL A 223 22.74 -4.48 -30.22
C VAL A 223 22.48 -5.05 -28.81
N GLY A 224 22.68 -6.37 -28.65
CA GLY A 224 22.50 -7.08 -27.38
C GLY A 224 23.45 -6.64 -26.25
N PRO A 225 23.34 -7.25 -25.06
CA PRO A 225 23.99 -6.78 -23.83
C PRO A 225 25.51 -6.68 -23.95
N ASP A 226 26.02 -5.46 -23.75
CA ASP A 226 27.44 -5.14 -23.74
C ASP A 226 28.00 -5.27 -22.33
N THR A 227 28.62 -6.41 -22.03
CA THR A 227 29.21 -6.68 -20.70
C THR A 227 30.32 -5.68 -20.30
N SER A 228 30.87 -4.92 -21.23
CA SER A 228 31.84 -3.85 -20.95
C SER A 228 31.18 -2.55 -20.43
N LYS A 229 29.84 -2.47 -20.47
CA LYS A 229 28.98 -1.40 -19.96
C LYS A 229 28.14 -1.82 -18.74
N ASP A 230 28.35 -3.03 -18.20
CA ASP A 230 27.59 -3.58 -17.07
C ASP A 230 27.82 -2.80 -15.77
N HIS A 231 26.76 -2.18 -15.23
CA HIS A 231 26.87 -1.33 -14.04
C HIS A 231 27.41 -2.05 -12.80
N LYS A 232 27.17 -3.37 -12.65
CA LYS A 232 27.71 -4.12 -11.50
C LYS A 232 29.23 -4.20 -11.62
N ILE A 233 29.74 -4.60 -12.78
CA ILE A 233 31.18 -4.75 -13.04
C ILE A 233 31.91 -3.41 -12.90
N ILE A 234 31.33 -2.34 -13.44
CA ILE A 234 31.91 -0.98 -13.33
C ILE A 234 31.86 -0.51 -11.88
N GLY A 235 30.70 -0.55 -11.23
CA GLY A 235 30.52 -0.02 -9.88
C GLY A 235 31.30 -0.78 -8.80
N GLU A 236 31.50 -2.09 -8.96
CA GLU A 236 32.42 -2.85 -8.08
C GLU A 236 33.89 -2.46 -8.33
N ARG A 237 34.33 -2.34 -9.60
CA ARG A 237 35.71 -1.91 -9.93
C ARG A 237 36.04 -0.50 -9.44
N PHE A 238 35.05 0.39 -9.41
CA PHE A 238 35.17 1.77 -8.94
C PHE A 238 34.95 1.90 -7.42
N GLY A 239 34.62 0.82 -6.70
CA GLY A 239 34.35 0.86 -5.25
C GLY A 239 33.06 1.60 -4.88
N LEU A 240 32.10 1.72 -5.81
CA LEU A 240 30.80 2.37 -5.61
C LEU A 240 29.79 1.44 -4.93
N PHE A 241 29.92 0.12 -5.14
CA PHE A 241 28.98 -0.90 -4.68
C PHE A 241 29.69 -2.02 -3.92
N ASP A 242 29.05 -2.54 -2.86
CA ASP A 242 29.38 -3.84 -2.28
C ASP A 242 28.10 -4.70 -2.19
N PHE A 243 28.03 -5.70 -3.07
CA PHE A 243 26.96 -6.70 -3.10
C PHE A 243 27.31 -7.96 -2.29
N GLU A 244 28.59 -8.25 -2.03
CA GLU A 244 29.01 -9.47 -1.34
C GLU A 244 28.76 -9.35 0.16
N THR A 245 29.18 -8.25 0.78
CA THR A 245 28.87 -7.93 2.18
C THR A 245 27.37 -7.76 2.39
N ALA A 246 26.66 -7.14 1.44
CA ALA A 246 25.20 -7.03 1.50
C ALA A 246 24.52 -8.41 1.44
N SER A 247 24.95 -9.29 0.51
CA SER A 247 24.46 -10.66 0.39
C SER A 247 24.72 -11.49 1.66
N ARG A 248 25.91 -11.35 2.25
CA ARG A 248 26.31 -12.02 3.49
C ARG A 248 25.56 -11.54 4.74
N ILE A 249 25.03 -10.32 4.74
CA ILE A 249 24.33 -9.73 5.90
C ILE A 249 22.81 -9.82 5.78
N SER A 250 22.25 -9.50 4.60
CA SER A 250 20.80 -9.34 4.38
C SER A 250 20.21 -10.35 3.38
N GLY A 251 21.05 -11.14 2.69
CA GLY A 251 20.64 -12.03 1.60
C GLY A 251 20.70 -11.37 0.21
N PRO A 252 20.31 -12.10 -0.85
CA PRO A 252 20.39 -11.61 -2.23
C PRO A 252 19.53 -10.36 -2.47
N SER A 253 19.82 -9.61 -3.54
CA SER A 253 19.08 -8.40 -3.95
C SER A 253 19.11 -7.24 -2.92
N TRP A 254 20.09 -7.25 -2.02
CA TRP A 254 20.50 -6.10 -1.19
C TRP A 254 21.86 -5.58 -1.66
N TYR A 255 22.20 -4.33 -1.32
CA TYR A 255 23.43 -3.65 -1.75
C TYR A 255 23.88 -2.62 -0.71
N TYR A 256 25.19 -2.38 -0.63
CA TYR A 256 25.73 -1.13 -0.09
C TYR A 256 26.09 -0.18 -1.24
N LEU A 257 25.86 1.12 -1.02
CA LEU A 257 26.52 2.18 -1.78
C LEU A 257 27.68 2.72 -0.94
N LEU A 258 28.82 2.92 -1.58
CA LEU A 258 30.08 3.34 -0.97
C LEU A 258 30.66 4.54 -1.74
N GLY A 259 31.42 5.40 -1.05
CA GLY A 259 32.09 6.56 -1.64
C GLY A 259 31.15 7.40 -2.53
N ASP A 260 31.57 7.62 -3.78
CA ASP A 260 30.80 8.37 -4.77
C ASP A 260 29.50 7.70 -5.21
N GLY A 261 29.34 6.38 -5.02
CA GLY A 261 28.07 5.70 -5.20
C GLY A 261 27.03 6.15 -4.19
N ALA A 262 27.44 6.36 -2.94
CA ALA A 262 26.58 6.89 -1.88
C ALA A 262 26.27 8.37 -2.10
N LEU A 263 27.27 9.15 -2.55
CA LEU A 263 27.06 10.56 -2.91
C LEU A 263 26.10 10.70 -4.10
N LEU A 264 26.18 9.82 -5.11
CA LEU A 264 25.31 9.84 -6.28
C LEU A 264 23.84 9.59 -5.92
N GLU A 265 23.54 8.72 -4.94
CA GLU A 265 22.18 8.62 -4.39
C GLU A 265 21.71 9.95 -3.78
N GLN A 266 22.54 10.61 -2.96
CA GLN A 266 22.19 11.91 -2.38
C GLN A 266 22.05 13.00 -3.44
N ALA A 267 22.90 13.03 -4.46
CA ALA A 267 22.84 13.98 -5.56
C ALA A 267 21.55 13.84 -6.37
N LEU A 268 21.15 12.62 -6.72
CA LEU A 268 19.90 12.32 -7.41
C LEU A 268 18.67 12.74 -6.58
N VAL A 269 18.66 12.44 -5.29
CA VAL A 269 17.59 12.87 -4.36
C VAL A 269 17.52 14.39 -4.27
N GLN A 270 18.65 15.08 -4.10
CA GLN A 270 18.69 16.53 -3.90
C GLN A 270 18.36 17.32 -5.17
N TYR A 271 18.79 16.85 -6.34
CA TYR A 271 18.36 17.35 -7.64
C TYR A 271 16.84 17.19 -7.83
N ALA A 272 16.30 15.99 -7.60
CA ALA A 272 14.87 15.70 -7.71
C ALA A 272 14.02 16.59 -6.80
N LEU A 273 14.37 16.69 -5.52
CA LEU A 273 13.68 17.57 -4.55
C LEU A 273 13.85 19.06 -4.92
N SER A 274 14.99 19.47 -5.49
CA SER A 274 15.21 20.84 -5.96
C SER A 274 14.33 21.20 -7.17
N LYS A 275 14.20 20.29 -8.15
CA LYS A 275 13.32 20.48 -9.30
C LYS A 275 11.84 20.43 -8.91
N ALA A 276 11.45 19.56 -7.97
CA ALA A 276 10.10 19.52 -7.42
C ALA A 276 9.74 20.80 -6.64
N ARG A 277 10.65 21.35 -5.81
CA ARG A 277 10.42 22.65 -5.14
C ARG A 277 10.17 23.78 -6.13
N ARG A 278 10.95 23.86 -7.22
CA ARG A 278 10.77 24.86 -8.30
C ARG A 278 9.39 24.74 -8.98
N HIS A 279 8.83 23.53 -9.04
CA HIS A 279 7.50 23.24 -9.57
C HIS A 279 6.36 23.33 -8.54
N GLY A 280 6.59 23.95 -7.38
CA GLY A 280 5.56 24.22 -6.38
C GLY A 280 5.09 23.02 -5.56
N TYR A 281 5.79 21.88 -5.64
CA TYR A 281 5.50 20.73 -4.79
C TYR A 281 5.86 21.01 -3.32
N LYS A 282 4.97 20.68 -2.38
CA LYS A 282 5.27 20.70 -0.96
C LYS A 282 6.09 19.47 -0.58
N MET A 283 7.27 19.68 0.00
CA MET A 283 8.16 18.61 0.45
C MET A 283 7.60 17.88 1.68
N VAL A 284 7.80 16.56 1.75
CA VAL A 284 7.37 15.67 2.82
C VAL A 284 8.46 14.62 3.09
N ILE A 285 8.62 14.19 4.35
CA ILE A 285 9.33 12.96 4.70
C ILE A 285 8.29 12.03 5.34
N PRO A 286 7.70 11.08 4.59
CA PRO A 286 6.65 10.21 5.10
C PRO A 286 7.21 9.03 5.90
N PRO A 287 6.40 8.39 6.77
CA PRO A 287 6.81 7.21 7.51
C PRO A 287 6.89 5.96 6.63
N SER A 288 8.00 5.24 6.70
CA SER A 288 8.21 3.97 5.98
C SER A 288 7.40 2.78 6.51
N ILE A 289 6.84 2.89 7.72
CA ILE A 289 5.94 1.88 8.32
C ILE A 289 4.56 2.50 8.45
N VAL A 290 3.56 1.83 7.86
CA VAL A 290 2.15 2.21 7.90
C VAL A 290 1.29 1.05 8.40
N ARG A 291 0.04 1.32 8.75
CA ARG A 291 -0.92 0.25 9.08
C ARG A 291 -1.37 -0.45 7.80
N SER A 292 -1.51 -1.78 7.83
CA SER A 292 -1.83 -2.55 6.61
C SER A 292 -3.19 -2.17 6.00
N GLU A 293 -4.14 -1.68 6.80
CA GLU A 293 -5.40 -1.08 6.33
C GLU A 293 -5.19 0.05 5.30
N VAL A 294 -4.15 0.87 5.48
CA VAL A 294 -3.81 2.00 4.58
C VAL A 294 -3.21 1.50 3.27
N VAL A 295 -2.38 0.46 3.33
CA VAL A 295 -1.80 -0.23 2.17
C VAL A 295 -2.92 -0.77 1.27
N HIS A 296 -3.88 -1.50 1.87
CA HIS A 296 -5.05 -2.02 1.19
C HIS A 296 -5.94 -0.90 0.61
N ALA A 297 -6.15 0.18 1.35
CA ALA A 297 -6.96 1.32 0.88
C ALA A 297 -6.34 2.03 -0.34
N CYS A 298 -5.01 2.09 -0.43
CA CYS A 298 -4.30 2.60 -1.63
C CYS A 298 -4.37 1.62 -2.82
N GLY A 299 -4.89 0.40 -2.63
CA GLY A 299 -5.05 -0.63 -3.66
C GLY A 299 -3.92 -1.66 -3.73
N PHE A 300 -2.93 -1.59 -2.83
CA PHE A 300 -1.82 -2.52 -2.79
C PHE A 300 -2.23 -3.83 -2.11
N LYS A 301 -1.90 -4.97 -2.74
CA LYS A 301 -2.14 -6.32 -2.22
C LYS A 301 -0.84 -6.89 -1.63
N PRO A 302 -0.87 -7.64 -0.51
CA PRO A 302 0.34 -8.22 0.10
C PRO A 302 1.06 -9.18 -0.84
N ASN A 303 0.29 -9.88 -1.68
CA ASN A 303 0.75 -10.75 -2.74
C ASN A 303 0.22 -10.24 -4.10
N ASP A 304 0.89 -10.62 -5.19
CA ASP A 304 0.52 -10.28 -6.57
C ASP A 304 -0.57 -11.22 -7.15
N GLN A 305 -0.70 -11.28 -8.49
CA GLN A 305 -1.59 -12.21 -9.18
C GLN A 305 -1.12 -13.68 -9.10
N ASN A 306 0.19 -13.92 -9.05
CA ASN A 306 0.80 -15.24 -8.89
C ASN A 306 0.84 -15.71 -7.42
N ASN A 307 0.27 -14.92 -6.49
CA ASN A 307 0.31 -15.11 -5.05
C ASN A 307 1.74 -15.00 -4.43
N GLU A 308 2.65 -14.31 -5.12
CA GLU A 308 4.01 -14.00 -4.69
C GLU A 308 4.01 -12.77 -3.78
N LYS A 309 4.68 -12.86 -2.62
CA LYS A 309 4.72 -11.78 -1.62
C LYS A 309 5.45 -10.55 -2.15
N GLN A 310 4.74 -9.42 -2.19
CA GLN A 310 5.26 -8.12 -2.62
C GLN A 310 5.55 -7.19 -1.44
N ILE A 311 4.89 -7.37 -0.29
CA ILE A 311 4.92 -6.43 0.84
C ILE A 311 5.49 -7.08 2.10
N TYR A 312 6.48 -6.44 2.71
CA TYR A 312 6.94 -6.80 4.05
C TYR A 312 5.93 -6.35 5.11
N GLN A 313 5.54 -7.28 5.98
CA GLN A 313 4.67 -7.05 7.13
C GLN A 313 5.51 -7.17 8.40
N ILE A 314 5.16 -6.41 9.42
CA ILE A 314 5.77 -6.49 10.76
C ILE A 314 5.19 -7.73 11.46
N GLU A 315 6.05 -8.51 12.14
CA GLU A 315 5.60 -9.67 12.91
C GLU A 315 4.75 -9.25 14.12
N ASP A 316 3.71 -10.01 14.42
CA ASP A 316 2.69 -9.75 15.46
C ASP A 316 1.96 -8.38 15.44
N GLU A 317 2.17 -7.53 14.42
CA GLU A 317 1.48 -6.24 14.27
C GLU A 317 0.72 -6.09 12.94
N PRO A 318 -0.44 -5.40 12.90
CA PRO A 318 -1.16 -5.04 11.66
C PRO A 318 -0.49 -3.86 10.94
N ARG A 319 0.82 -3.95 10.71
CA ARG A 319 1.66 -2.93 10.07
C ARG A 319 2.49 -3.52 8.93
N SER A 320 2.83 -2.67 7.98
CA SER A 320 3.60 -3.01 6.77
C SER A 320 4.65 -1.96 6.50
N LEU A 321 5.79 -2.38 5.94
CA LEU A 321 6.73 -1.47 5.29
C LEU A 321 6.17 -1.02 3.93
N THR A 322 6.46 0.21 3.54
CA THR A 322 5.92 0.81 2.30
C THR A 322 6.80 0.51 1.09
N GLY A 323 6.25 -0.09 0.03
CA GLY A 323 6.93 -0.30 -1.26
C GLY A 323 7.04 0.94 -2.17
N THR A 324 6.50 2.07 -1.69
CA THR A 324 6.58 3.42 -2.27
C THR A 324 6.08 4.45 -1.24
N ALA A 325 6.59 5.69 -1.31
CA ALA A 325 6.04 6.84 -0.57
C ALA A 325 4.61 7.22 -0.97
N GLU A 326 4.08 6.70 -2.10
CA GLU A 326 2.69 6.89 -2.52
C GLU A 326 1.68 6.54 -1.42
N ILE A 327 1.88 5.42 -0.73
CA ILE A 327 0.92 4.91 0.28
C ILE A 327 0.72 5.92 1.43
N PRO A 328 1.77 6.40 2.13
CA PRO A 328 1.61 7.43 3.15
C PRO A 328 1.28 8.82 2.58
N LEU A 329 1.65 9.15 1.34
CA LEU A 329 1.28 10.43 0.71
C LEU A 329 -0.21 10.50 0.34
N GLY A 330 -0.77 9.44 -0.24
CA GLY A 330 -2.21 9.32 -0.52
C GLY A 330 -3.04 9.33 0.76
N ALA A 331 -2.56 8.68 1.81
CA ALA A 331 -3.20 8.66 3.12
C ALA A 331 -3.09 9.98 3.92
N LEU A 332 -2.30 10.95 3.46
CA LEU A 332 -2.00 12.21 4.17
C LEU A 332 -3.24 13.05 4.50
N HIS A 333 -4.32 12.90 3.72
CA HIS A 333 -5.62 13.55 3.93
C HIS A 333 -6.76 12.54 4.20
N SER A 334 -6.43 11.33 4.67
CA SER A 334 -7.43 10.31 5.01
C SER A 334 -8.55 10.86 5.91
N SER A 335 -9.79 10.46 5.61
CA SER A 335 -11.04 10.90 6.24
C SER A 335 -11.32 12.43 6.22
N THR A 336 -10.53 13.23 5.49
CA THR A 336 -10.68 14.69 5.41
C THR A 336 -11.75 15.11 4.39
N ILE A 337 -12.45 16.22 4.69
CA ILE A 337 -13.26 16.97 3.71
C ILE A 337 -12.60 18.34 3.49
N PHE A 338 -12.06 18.56 2.30
CA PHE A 338 -11.49 19.85 1.89
C PHE A 338 -12.59 20.92 1.74
N PRO A 339 -12.36 22.16 2.20
CA PRO A 339 -13.32 23.25 2.04
C PRO A 339 -13.44 23.67 0.55
N SER A 340 -14.57 24.29 0.18
CA SER A 340 -14.91 24.64 -1.20
C SER A 340 -14.01 25.70 -1.85
N ASN A 341 -13.21 26.41 -1.06
CA ASN A 341 -12.19 27.36 -1.53
C ASN A 341 -10.80 26.72 -1.74
N THR A 342 -10.68 25.39 -1.63
CA THR A 342 -9.41 24.67 -1.80
C THR A 342 -8.88 24.81 -3.22
N LYS A 343 -7.64 25.32 -3.33
CA LYS A 343 -6.94 25.45 -4.62
C LYS A 343 -6.32 24.10 -4.99
N PHE A 344 -7.02 23.34 -5.81
CA PHE A 344 -6.46 22.16 -6.47
C PHE A 344 -5.62 22.55 -7.71
N PRO A 345 -4.60 21.77 -8.08
CA PRO A 345 -4.10 20.56 -7.41
C PRO A 345 -3.33 20.90 -6.12
N ILE A 346 -3.38 20.00 -5.14
CA ILE A 346 -2.45 20.01 -4.01
C ILE A 346 -1.32 19.05 -4.35
N LYS A 347 -0.13 19.59 -4.63
CA LYS A 347 1.05 18.83 -5.08
C LYS A 347 2.01 18.56 -3.92
N TYR A 348 2.34 17.29 -3.68
CA TYR A 348 3.32 16.84 -2.70
C TYR A 348 4.48 16.10 -3.36
N SER A 349 5.68 16.25 -2.82
CA SER A 349 6.78 15.34 -3.14
C SER A 349 7.38 14.79 -1.85
N GLY A 350 7.56 13.47 -1.80
CA GLY A 350 8.04 12.75 -0.62
C GLY A 350 9.25 11.88 -0.92
N VAL A 351 10.26 11.92 -0.07
CA VAL A 351 11.43 11.03 -0.15
C VAL A 351 11.34 9.96 0.94
N SER A 352 11.47 8.68 0.56
CA SER A 352 11.54 7.57 1.52
C SER A 352 12.39 6.41 1.02
N ARG A 353 12.81 5.55 1.95
CA ARG A 353 13.14 4.16 1.61
C ARG A 353 11.84 3.44 1.23
N SER A 354 11.94 2.56 0.24
CA SER A 354 10.86 1.78 -0.35
C SER A 354 11.23 0.30 -0.24
N TYR A 355 10.37 -0.51 0.37
CA TYR A 355 10.65 -1.90 0.70
C TYR A 355 9.74 -2.83 -0.12
N ARG A 356 10.33 -3.69 -0.95
CA ARG A 356 9.59 -4.63 -1.81
C ARG A 356 10.11 -6.04 -1.59
N ALA A 357 9.21 -6.96 -1.28
CA ALA A 357 9.59 -8.33 -0.99
C ALA A 357 10.01 -9.11 -2.25
N GLU A 358 9.60 -8.67 -3.45
CA GLU A 358 10.03 -9.16 -4.78
C GLU A 358 10.14 -10.71 -4.84
N ALA A 359 9.24 -11.42 -4.14
CA ALA A 359 9.25 -12.87 -4.11
C ALA A 359 8.94 -13.43 -5.52
N GLY A 360 9.49 -14.59 -5.86
CA GLY A 360 9.35 -15.20 -7.18
C GLY A 360 10.26 -14.61 -8.28
N ALA A 361 10.59 -13.31 -8.19
CA ALA A 361 11.52 -12.65 -9.10
C ALA A 361 12.91 -13.32 -9.04
N SER A 362 13.24 -14.04 -10.11
CA SER A 362 14.44 -14.86 -10.21
C SER A 362 15.08 -14.77 -11.59
N GLY A 363 16.40 -14.97 -11.68
CA GLY A 363 17.16 -14.84 -12.93
C GLY A 363 17.69 -13.42 -13.18
N LYS A 364 17.69 -12.97 -14.45
CA LYS A 364 18.45 -11.79 -14.92
C LYS A 364 18.02 -10.45 -14.32
N ASP A 365 16.87 -10.37 -13.65
CA ASP A 365 16.36 -9.13 -13.06
C ASP A 365 17.01 -8.76 -11.73
N THR A 366 17.45 -9.75 -10.95
CA THR A 366 18.04 -9.54 -9.61
C THR A 366 19.55 -9.28 -9.65
N LYS A 367 20.13 -9.07 -10.85
CA LYS A 367 21.54 -8.71 -10.99
C LYS A 367 21.74 -7.21 -10.75
N GLY A 368 22.55 -6.88 -9.75
CA GLY A 368 22.96 -5.50 -9.47
C GLY A 368 21.84 -4.66 -8.87
N LEU A 369 21.64 -3.44 -9.37
CA LEU A 369 20.71 -2.46 -8.79
C LEU A 369 19.30 -2.43 -9.45
N TYR A 370 19.03 -3.28 -10.45
CA TYR A 370 17.80 -3.16 -11.25
C TYR A 370 16.51 -3.54 -10.51
N ARG A 371 16.57 -4.59 -9.68
CA ARG A 371 15.48 -5.08 -8.82
C ARG A 371 16.06 -5.47 -7.47
N VAL A 372 15.73 -4.70 -6.43
CA VAL A 372 16.35 -4.75 -5.09
C VAL A 372 15.29 -4.62 -4.00
N HIS A 373 15.53 -5.22 -2.83
CA HIS A 373 14.52 -5.31 -1.76
C HIS A 373 14.26 -4.00 -1.00
N GLU A 374 15.26 -3.10 -0.95
CA GLU A 374 15.12 -1.79 -0.34
C GLU A 374 15.84 -0.74 -1.18
N PHE A 375 15.17 0.37 -1.50
CA PHE A 375 15.75 1.47 -2.27
C PHE A 375 15.20 2.84 -1.90
N THR A 376 15.95 3.90 -2.18
CA THR A 376 15.48 5.28 -2.01
C THR A 376 14.65 5.70 -3.23
N LYS A 377 13.45 6.24 -3.00
CA LYS A 377 12.61 6.84 -4.04
C LYS A 377 12.15 8.25 -3.63
N VAL A 378 12.23 9.18 -4.57
CA VAL A 378 11.50 10.46 -4.50
C VAL A 378 10.21 10.31 -5.30
N GLU A 379 9.08 10.58 -4.67
CA GLU A 379 7.74 10.43 -5.22
C GLU A 379 7.07 11.79 -5.39
N LEU A 380 6.08 11.84 -6.29
CA LEU A 380 5.14 12.93 -6.55
C LEU A 380 3.74 12.39 -6.25
N PHE A 381 2.91 13.18 -5.56
CA PHE A 381 1.51 12.85 -5.33
C PHE A 381 0.63 14.10 -5.48
N HIS A 382 -0.43 14.01 -6.27
CA HIS A 382 -1.41 15.09 -6.44
C HIS A 382 -2.78 14.66 -5.91
N PHE A 383 -3.42 15.58 -5.19
CA PHE A 383 -4.87 15.58 -4.99
C PHE A 383 -5.47 16.65 -5.91
N THR A 384 -6.50 16.31 -6.68
CA THR A 384 -7.16 17.25 -7.62
C THR A 384 -8.65 16.92 -7.76
N THR A 385 -9.36 17.54 -8.70
CA THR A 385 -10.77 17.19 -9.02
C THR A 385 -10.82 16.25 -10.22
N LEU A 386 -11.90 15.45 -10.35
CA LEU A 386 -12.02 14.44 -11.41
C LEU A 386 -11.95 15.05 -12.82
N GLU A 387 -12.47 16.27 -13.00
CA GLU A 387 -12.45 17.00 -14.28
C GLU A 387 -11.02 17.38 -14.70
N ARG A 388 -10.11 17.56 -13.74
CA ARG A 388 -8.70 17.94 -13.96
C ARG A 388 -7.73 16.76 -13.93
N ALA A 389 -8.20 15.55 -13.63
CA ALA A 389 -7.34 14.39 -13.42
C ALA A 389 -6.58 13.93 -14.68
N ARG A 390 -7.05 14.30 -15.88
CA ARG A 390 -6.31 14.10 -17.14
C ARG A 390 -5.17 15.11 -17.29
N ASP A 391 -5.49 16.40 -17.20
CA ASP A 391 -4.51 17.49 -17.35
C ASP A 391 -3.37 17.40 -16.32
N GLU A 392 -3.68 17.00 -15.08
CA GLU A 392 -2.66 16.81 -14.04
C GLU A 392 -1.79 15.55 -14.31
N LEU A 393 -2.29 14.51 -15.00
CA LEU A 393 -1.46 13.38 -15.41
C LEU A 393 -0.44 13.83 -16.45
N GLU A 394 -0.87 14.61 -17.44
CA GLU A 394 0.04 15.21 -18.42
C GLU A 394 1.06 16.16 -17.74
N SER A 395 0.65 16.89 -16.69
CA SER A 395 1.57 17.70 -15.88
C SER A 395 2.62 16.87 -15.11
N VAL A 396 2.27 15.69 -14.59
CA VAL A 396 3.23 14.78 -13.93
C VAL A 396 4.18 14.17 -14.96
N LYS A 397 3.62 13.63 -16.05
CA LYS A 397 4.35 13.01 -17.17
C LYS A 397 5.35 13.98 -17.80
N ASN A 398 4.96 15.24 -18.04
CA ASN A 398 5.87 16.25 -18.58
C ASN A 398 7.00 16.59 -17.59
N PHE A 399 6.70 16.73 -16.29
CA PHE A 399 7.74 16.95 -15.27
C PHE A 399 8.74 15.77 -15.17
N GLN A 400 8.29 14.54 -15.43
CA GLN A 400 9.17 13.37 -15.53
C GLN A 400 10.03 13.40 -16.81
N LEU A 401 9.45 13.77 -17.97
CA LEU A 401 10.21 13.99 -19.21
C LEU A 401 11.36 14.98 -18.96
N GLU A 402 11.06 16.16 -18.40
CA GLU A 402 12.07 17.17 -18.10
C GLU A 402 13.18 16.67 -17.16
N ILE A 403 12.90 15.71 -16.26
CA ILE A 403 13.92 15.13 -15.37
C ILE A 403 14.90 14.25 -16.14
N ILE A 404 14.38 13.41 -17.05
CA ILE A 404 15.16 12.47 -17.86
C ILE A 404 15.94 13.22 -18.96
N GLU A 405 15.35 14.27 -19.53
CA GLU A 405 15.98 15.21 -20.46
C GLU A 405 17.19 15.91 -19.80
N GLU A 406 17.00 16.55 -18.63
CA GLU A 406 18.09 17.24 -17.91
C GLU A 406 19.19 16.29 -17.37
N LEU A 407 18.89 15.00 -17.20
CA LEU A 407 19.89 13.97 -16.86
C LEU A 407 20.70 13.47 -18.07
N ASP A 408 20.39 13.93 -19.29
CA ASP A 408 21.04 13.52 -20.55
C ASP A 408 20.91 12.00 -20.86
N LEU A 409 19.83 11.38 -20.36
CA LEU A 409 19.62 9.92 -20.49
C LEU A 409 18.80 9.57 -21.73
N LYS A 410 19.31 8.60 -22.51
CA LYS A 410 18.63 8.03 -23.68
C LYS A 410 17.47 7.15 -23.23
N ALA A 411 16.25 7.57 -23.54
CA ALA A 411 15.02 6.98 -22.99
C ALA A 411 13.85 6.95 -23.99
N ARG A 412 12.77 6.25 -23.63
CA ARG A 412 11.48 6.18 -24.36
C ARG A 412 10.30 6.40 -23.41
N LEU A 413 9.31 7.19 -23.83
CA LEU A 413 8.03 7.38 -23.14
C LEU A 413 6.98 6.40 -23.70
N LEU A 414 6.27 5.72 -22.81
CA LEU A 414 5.31 4.67 -23.12
C LEU A 414 3.94 4.97 -22.51
N ASN A 415 2.88 4.83 -23.30
CA ASN A 415 1.50 4.74 -22.81
C ASN A 415 1.22 3.26 -22.49
N MET A 416 0.94 2.95 -21.22
CA MET A 416 1.03 1.57 -20.73
C MET A 416 -0.24 0.75 -21.00
N PRO A 417 -0.09 -0.53 -21.37
CA PRO A 417 -1.20 -1.39 -21.78
C PRO A 417 -2.06 -1.79 -20.58
N THR A 418 -3.29 -2.23 -20.85
CA THR A 418 -4.30 -2.41 -19.80
C THR A 418 -3.96 -3.50 -18.79
N SER A 419 -3.17 -4.51 -19.13
CA SER A 419 -2.68 -5.53 -18.18
C SER A 419 -1.74 -4.98 -17.09
N ASP A 420 -1.02 -3.89 -17.36
CA ASP A 420 0.03 -3.33 -16.49
C ASP A 420 -0.42 -2.10 -15.66
N LEU A 421 -1.67 -1.68 -15.80
CA LEU A 421 -2.24 -0.56 -15.03
C LEU A 421 -2.47 -0.88 -13.54
N GLY A 422 -2.35 -2.16 -13.13
CA GLY A 422 -2.75 -2.62 -11.80
C GLY A 422 -4.25 -2.41 -11.53
N ALA A 423 -4.66 -2.40 -10.25
CA ALA A 423 -6.05 -2.15 -9.87
C ALA A 423 -6.45 -0.65 -9.80
N PRO A 424 -5.62 0.28 -9.28
CA PRO A 424 -6.06 1.67 -9.09
C PRO A 424 -6.05 2.56 -10.34
N ALA A 425 -5.12 2.35 -11.29
CA ALA A 425 -4.89 3.30 -12.38
C ALA A 425 -5.94 3.18 -13.48
N MET A 426 -6.45 4.32 -13.95
CA MET A 426 -7.26 4.46 -15.16
C MET A 426 -6.37 4.56 -16.41
N LYS A 427 -5.21 5.20 -16.26
CA LYS A 427 -4.16 5.36 -17.27
C LYS A 427 -2.81 5.52 -16.56
N LYS A 428 -1.75 4.99 -17.17
CA LYS A 428 -0.37 5.00 -16.68
C LYS A 428 0.57 5.36 -17.83
N TYR A 429 1.58 6.18 -17.54
CA TYR A 429 2.70 6.45 -18.43
C TYR A 429 4.02 6.05 -17.75
N ASP A 430 4.88 5.35 -18.48
CA ASP A 430 6.22 4.99 -18.01
C ASP A 430 7.29 5.61 -18.91
N ILE A 431 8.46 5.92 -18.34
CA ILE A 431 9.66 6.27 -19.07
C ILE A 431 10.73 5.22 -18.76
N GLU A 432 11.25 4.60 -19.81
CA GLU A 432 12.34 3.62 -19.72
C GLU A 432 13.62 4.19 -20.31
N ALA A 433 14.76 4.00 -19.65
CA ALA A 433 16.08 4.26 -20.23
C ALA A 433 16.64 3.02 -20.91
N TRP A 434 17.48 3.22 -21.94
CA TRP A 434 18.28 2.14 -22.49
C TRP A 434 19.43 1.79 -21.54
N MET A 435 19.60 0.51 -21.24
CA MET A 435 20.64 0.00 -20.33
C MET A 435 21.55 -0.93 -21.15
N PRO A 436 22.65 -0.43 -21.76
CA PRO A 436 23.46 -1.19 -22.71
C PRO A 436 24.14 -2.41 -22.09
N GLY A 437 24.55 -2.37 -20.82
CA GLY A 437 25.09 -3.52 -20.11
C GLY A 437 24.03 -4.60 -19.84
N ARG A 438 22.79 -4.16 -19.61
CA ARG A 438 21.62 -5.04 -19.50
C ARG A 438 21.09 -5.54 -20.87
N GLY A 439 21.36 -4.81 -21.96
CA GLY A 439 20.89 -5.10 -23.31
C GLY A 439 19.38 -4.92 -23.49
N SER A 440 18.75 -4.08 -22.67
CA SER A 440 17.31 -3.83 -22.71
C SER A 440 16.96 -2.38 -22.33
N TRP A 441 15.72 -1.99 -22.59
CA TRP A 441 15.10 -0.87 -21.89
C TRP A 441 14.79 -1.25 -20.43
N GLY A 442 14.57 -0.25 -19.57
CA GLY A 442 14.05 -0.46 -18.22
C GLY A 442 13.46 0.79 -17.56
N GLU A 443 12.29 0.64 -16.94
CA GLU A 443 11.50 1.68 -16.26
C GLU A 443 12.33 2.47 -15.23
N LEU A 444 12.52 3.77 -15.48
CA LEU A 444 13.06 4.73 -14.51
C LEU A 444 11.96 5.46 -13.74
N THR A 445 10.85 5.77 -14.40
CA THR A 445 9.72 6.47 -13.81
C THR A 445 8.40 5.96 -14.35
N SER A 446 7.42 5.79 -13.47
CA SER A 446 6.00 5.56 -13.79
C SER A 446 5.14 6.68 -13.20
N CYS A 447 4.01 6.99 -13.81
CA CYS A 447 2.97 7.88 -13.25
C CYS A 447 1.57 7.39 -13.61
N SER A 448 0.60 7.63 -12.72
CA SER A 448 -0.76 7.10 -12.85
C SER A 448 -1.83 8.11 -12.47
N ASN A 449 -2.92 8.15 -13.23
CA ASN A 449 -4.18 8.72 -12.78
C ASN A 449 -5.03 7.62 -12.14
N CYS A 450 -5.28 7.70 -10.84
CA CYS A 450 -6.06 6.73 -10.08
C CYS A 450 -7.53 7.14 -9.87
N GLY A 451 -7.98 8.25 -10.48
CA GLY A 451 -9.33 8.78 -10.29
C GLY A 451 -9.66 8.93 -8.82
N ASP A 452 -10.88 8.54 -8.43
CA ASP A 452 -11.32 8.51 -7.03
C ASP A 452 -11.16 7.13 -6.35
N TYR A 453 -10.46 6.16 -6.97
CA TYR A 453 -10.33 4.80 -6.47
C TYR A 453 -9.71 4.73 -5.06
N GLN A 454 -8.63 5.49 -4.85
CA GLN A 454 -7.92 5.57 -3.56
C GLN A 454 -8.67 6.50 -2.59
N SER A 455 -9.17 7.65 -3.06
CA SER A 455 -9.85 8.63 -2.20
C SER A 455 -11.17 8.11 -1.63
N ARG A 456 -11.94 7.29 -2.37
CA ARG A 456 -13.11 6.56 -1.84
C ARG A 456 -12.75 5.58 -0.73
N ARG A 457 -11.60 4.92 -0.83
CA ARG A 457 -11.09 3.95 0.16
C ARG A 457 -10.44 4.62 1.37
N LEU A 458 -9.90 5.81 1.20
CA LEU A 458 -9.29 6.63 2.24
C LEU A 458 -10.26 7.69 2.82
N GLY A 459 -11.48 7.83 2.30
CA GLY A 459 -12.51 8.77 2.76
C GLY A 459 -12.32 10.25 2.37
N ILE A 460 -11.42 10.53 1.42
CA ILE A 460 -10.90 11.87 1.09
C ILE A 460 -11.82 12.60 0.11
N ARG A 461 -12.39 13.72 0.55
CA ARG A 461 -13.48 14.41 -0.15
C ARG A 461 -13.27 15.92 -0.18
N PHE A 462 -14.10 16.63 -0.94
CA PHE A 462 -14.17 18.09 -0.94
C PHE A 462 -15.61 18.58 -1.07
N ASN A 463 -15.89 19.78 -0.57
CA ASN A 463 -17.17 20.45 -0.80
C ASN A 463 -17.18 21.01 -2.23
N GLY A 464 -17.90 20.36 -3.14
CA GLY A 464 -18.04 20.76 -4.53
C GLY A 464 -19.02 21.92 -4.73
N LYS A 465 -19.32 22.23 -6.01
CA LYS A 465 -20.31 23.26 -6.36
C LYS A 465 -21.71 22.86 -5.87
N GLY A 466 -22.39 23.78 -5.18
CA GLY A 466 -23.73 23.56 -4.63
C GLY A 466 -23.76 22.60 -3.45
N ASP A 467 -22.77 22.69 -2.57
CA ASP A 467 -22.63 21.96 -1.29
C ASP A 467 -22.67 20.43 -1.37
N LYS A 468 -22.57 19.86 -2.58
CA LYS A 468 -22.40 18.42 -2.79
C LYS A 468 -20.98 18.00 -2.47
N VAL A 469 -20.83 17.15 -1.45
CA VAL A 469 -19.55 16.51 -1.11
C VAL A 469 -19.18 15.51 -2.20
N ALA A 470 -18.01 15.68 -2.80
CA ALA A 470 -17.46 14.82 -3.86
C ALA A 470 -16.11 14.22 -3.43
N HIS A 471 -15.68 13.11 -4.04
CA HIS A 471 -14.35 12.56 -3.82
C HIS A 471 -13.30 13.28 -4.66
N VAL A 472 -12.10 13.46 -4.12
CA VAL A 472 -10.97 14.01 -4.90
C VAL A 472 -10.39 12.98 -5.86
N ALA A 473 -9.85 13.43 -6.97
CA ALA A 473 -8.98 12.61 -7.81
C ALA A 473 -7.58 12.49 -7.17
N THR A 474 -6.92 11.37 -7.44
CA THR A 474 -5.60 11.01 -6.91
C THR A 474 -4.67 10.63 -8.06
N LEU A 475 -3.44 11.16 -8.04
CA LEU A 475 -2.39 10.82 -9.00
C LEU A 475 -1.06 10.58 -8.29
N ASN A 476 -0.30 9.64 -8.80
CA ASN A 476 1.07 9.33 -8.37
C ASN A 476 2.07 9.56 -9.51
N GLY A 477 3.35 9.74 -9.16
CA GLY A 477 4.44 9.77 -10.13
C GLY A 477 5.80 9.60 -9.48
N THR A 478 6.64 8.74 -10.04
CA THR A 478 8.04 8.61 -9.61
C THR A 478 8.83 9.84 -10.05
N CYS A 479 9.37 10.60 -9.10
CA CYS A 479 10.31 11.69 -9.39
C CYS A 479 11.72 11.15 -9.64
N MET A 480 12.14 10.16 -8.83
CA MET A 480 13.48 9.57 -8.89
C MET A 480 13.49 8.17 -8.26
N ALA A 481 13.54 7.10 -9.06
CA ALA A 481 13.82 5.74 -8.57
C ALA A 481 15.34 5.50 -8.57
N VAL A 482 16.00 5.90 -7.47
CA VAL A 482 17.46 6.12 -7.44
C VAL A 482 18.29 4.96 -8.01
N PRO A 483 18.10 3.67 -7.64
CA PRO A 483 19.02 2.61 -8.09
C PRO A 483 19.01 2.42 -9.60
N ARG A 484 17.84 2.46 -10.24
CA ARG A 484 17.73 2.29 -11.70
C ARG A 484 18.26 3.51 -12.46
N VAL A 485 18.16 4.71 -11.88
CA VAL A 485 18.78 5.90 -12.46
C VAL A 485 20.31 5.85 -12.30
N ILE A 486 20.84 5.31 -11.20
CA ILE A 486 22.26 4.98 -11.05
C ILE A 486 22.70 3.97 -12.13
N VAL A 487 21.91 2.91 -12.38
CA VAL A 487 22.19 1.97 -13.51
C VAL A 487 22.28 2.75 -14.82
N ALA A 488 21.24 3.50 -15.20
CA ALA A 488 21.20 4.21 -16.47
C ALA A 488 22.37 5.19 -16.64
N ILE A 489 22.73 5.94 -15.59
CA ILE A 489 23.89 6.85 -15.61
C ILE A 489 25.19 6.08 -15.81
N ILE A 490 25.44 5.00 -15.07
CA ILE A 490 26.71 4.26 -15.19
C ILE A 490 26.81 3.57 -16.57
N GLU A 491 25.76 2.88 -17.02
CA GLU A 491 25.83 2.12 -18.27
C GLU A 491 25.89 3.03 -19.51
N GLN A 492 25.24 4.21 -19.49
CA GLN A 492 25.31 5.16 -20.60
C GLN A 492 26.58 6.03 -20.55
N ASN A 493 27.01 6.50 -19.38
CA ASN A 493 28.05 7.54 -19.25
C ASN A 493 29.45 7.02 -18.91
N TYR A 494 29.66 5.71 -18.75
CA TYR A 494 30.99 5.13 -18.57
C TYR A 494 31.83 5.24 -19.86
N ASP A 495 32.88 6.07 -19.78
CA ASP A 495 33.94 6.28 -20.77
C ASP A 495 35.05 5.23 -20.57
N GLN A 496 35.21 4.37 -21.57
CA GLN A 496 36.17 3.27 -21.57
C GLN A 496 37.59 3.68 -21.97
N GLU A 497 37.74 4.79 -22.70
CA GLU A 497 39.05 5.29 -23.15
C GLU A 497 39.78 6.00 -22.00
N ASN A 498 39.01 6.62 -21.09
CA ASN A 498 39.52 7.39 -19.96
C ASN A 498 39.28 6.72 -18.58
N ASP A 499 38.67 5.53 -18.54
CA ASP A 499 38.23 4.80 -17.32
C ASP A 499 37.51 5.68 -16.28
N VAL A 500 36.48 6.41 -16.72
CA VAL A 500 35.67 7.31 -15.87
C VAL A 500 34.18 7.24 -16.20
N ILE A 501 33.32 7.59 -15.24
CA ILE A 501 31.87 7.72 -15.45
C ILE A 501 31.52 9.21 -15.49
N ARG A 502 30.98 9.72 -16.61
CA ARG A 502 30.61 11.15 -16.72
C ARG A 502 29.37 11.45 -15.87
N ILE A 503 29.45 12.48 -15.03
CA ILE A 503 28.35 12.94 -14.17
C ILE A 503 27.44 13.86 -15.02
N PRO A 504 26.11 13.61 -15.08
CA PRO A 504 25.17 14.52 -15.72
C PRO A 504 25.28 15.95 -15.18
N LYS A 505 25.25 16.96 -16.05
CA LYS A 505 25.56 18.36 -15.71
C LYS A 505 24.72 18.92 -14.55
N VAL A 506 23.46 18.49 -14.42
CA VAL A 506 22.56 18.89 -13.33
C VAL A 506 22.88 18.28 -11.96
N LEU A 507 23.70 17.23 -11.91
CA LEU A 507 24.16 16.59 -10.68
C LEU A 507 25.49 17.14 -10.18
N VAL A 508 26.30 17.77 -11.04
CA VAL A 508 27.61 18.37 -10.69
C VAL A 508 27.56 19.28 -9.44
N PRO A 509 26.54 20.16 -9.24
CA PRO A 509 26.43 20.97 -8.01
C PRO A 509 26.16 20.18 -6.72
N PHE A 510 25.81 18.90 -6.82
CA PHE A 510 25.56 17.98 -5.72
C PHE A 510 26.62 16.86 -5.60
N MET A 511 27.59 16.82 -6.53
CA MET A 511 28.73 15.88 -6.57
C MET A 511 30.06 16.63 -6.27
N ASP A 512 30.03 17.56 -5.32
CA ASP A 512 31.18 18.42 -4.94
C ASP A 512 31.80 19.24 -6.10
N GLY A 513 31.02 19.54 -7.14
CA GLY A 513 31.51 20.22 -8.35
C GLY A 513 32.26 19.31 -9.33
N ARG A 514 32.27 17.99 -9.10
CA ARG A 514 32.96 17.01 -9.96
C ARG A 514 32.12 16.67 -11.20
N ASN A 515 32.80 16.56 -12.34
CA ASN A 515 32.20 16.24 -13.64
C ASN A 515 32.34 14.76 -14.03
N VAL A 516 33.14 14.00 -13.30
CA VAL A 516 33.37 12.56 -13.48
C VAL A 516 33.48 11.87 -12.12
N ILE A 517 33.11 10.59 -12.08
CA ILE A 517 33.55 9.64 -11.06
C ILE A 517 34.73 8.86 -11.67
N SER A 518 35.83 8.74 -10.93
CA SER A 518 37.00 7.96 -11.28
C SER A 518 37.15 6.74 -10.35
N LYS A 519 37.99 5.77 -10.75
CA LYS A 519 38.33 4.65 -9.87
C LYS A 519 39.03 5.16 -8.59
N ILE A 520 38.75 4.53 -7.46
CA ILE A 520 39.52 4.69 -6.21
C ILE A 520 40.91 4.02 -6.39
N GLU A 521 41.96 4.68 -5.93
CA GLU A 521 43.35 4.20 -5.93
C GLU A 521 43.60 3.11 -4.88
#